data_AF-A0A8J7N8Q0-F1
#
_entry.id   AF-A0A8J7N8Q0-F1
#
_cell.length_a   1.000
_cell.length_b   1.000
_cell.length_c   1.000
_cell.angle_alpha   90.00
_cell.angle_beta   90.00
_cell.angle_gamma   90.00
#
_symmetry.space_group_name_H-M   'P 1'
#
loop_
_entity.id
_entity.type
_entity.pdbx_description
1 polymer ?
#
loop_
_entity_poly.entity_id
_entity_poly.type
_entity_poly.pdbx_seq_one_letter_code
_entity_poly.pdbx_strand_id
1 'polypeptide(L)' 'MEKLINIKIEKLEEGGYLATSEDFEDLMAQGDTIEETIEIARDVAKKLIESYEEHGDPLPQSVLKRELKKSTFAVPIASA' A
#
# COMPACT_ATOMS: atom_id res chain seq x y z
N MET A 1 4.18 15.16 -4.24
CA MET A 1 4.07 14.44 -5.52
C MET A 1 3.23 13.22 -5.25
N GLU A 2 2.18 12.96 -6.03
CA GLU A 2 1.34 11.78 -5.82
C GLU A 2 2.01 10.56 -6.46
N LYS A 3 2.17 9.48 -5.70
CA LYS A 3 2.73 8.20 -6.16
C LYS A 3 1.71 7.10 -5.90
N LEU A 4 1.64 6.13 -6.81
CA LEU A 4 0.73 4.99 -6.70
C LEU A 4 1.52 3.72 -6.46
N ILE A 5 1.01 2.90 -5.54
CA ILE A 5 1.52 1.56 -5.28
C ILE A 5 0.36 0.56 -5.26
N ASN A 6 0.66 -0.67 -5.66
CA ASN A 6 -0.23 -1.80 -5.52
C ASN A 6 -0.02 -2.40 -4.14
N ILE A 7 -1.10 -2.51 -3.38
CA ILE A 7 -1.10 -3.27 -2.14
C ILE A 7 -1.96 -4.52 -2.36
N LYS A 8 -1.43 -5.67 -1.94
CA LYS A 8 -2.15 -6.93 -1.85
C LYS A 8 -2.63 -7.08 -0.42
N ILE A 9 -3.94 -7.27 -0.26
CA ILE A 9 -4.55 -7.50 1.07
C ILE A 9 -4.96 -8.96 1.18
N GLU A 10 -4.51 -9.61 2.24
CA GLU A 10 -4.81 -11.02 2.55
C GLU A 10 -5.46 -11.10 3.93
N LYS A 11 -6.52 -11.90 4.04
CA LYS A 11 -7.16 -12.17 5.33
C LYS A 11 -6.38 -13.26 6.07
N LEU A 12 -6.09 -13.04 7.34
CA LEU A 12 -5.32 -13.98 8.15
C LEU A 12 -6.23 -15.01 8.84
N GLU A 13 -5.70 -16.22 9.07
CA GLU A 13 -6.44 -17.32 9.72
C GLU A 13 -6.83 -16.98 11.18
N GLU A 14 -6.00 -16.19 11.85
CA GLU A 14 -6.21 -15.75 13.24
C GLU A 14 -7.17 -14.54 13.36
N GLY A 15 -7.62 -13.99 12.23
CA GLY A 15 -8.37 -12.73 12.16
C GLY A 15 -7.52 -11.55 11.69
N GLY A 16 -8.20 -10.48 11.24
CA GLY A 16 -7.55 -9.31 10.66
C GLY A 16 -7.07 -9.49 9.21
N TYR A 17 -6.29 -8.52 8.74
CA TYR A 17 -5.81 -8.42 7.37
C TYR A 17 -4.33 -8.02 7.33
N LEU A 18 -3.60 -8.56 6.35
CA LEU A 18 -2.21 -8.25 6.03
C LEU A 18 -2.13 -7.56 4.67
N ALA A 19 -1.53 -6.38 4.63
CA ALA A 19 -1.13 -5.69 3.41
C ALA A 19 0.36 -5.90 3.13
N THR A 20 0.66 -6.30 1.89
CA THR A 20 2.01 -6.37 1.32
C THR A 20 2.04 -5.65 -0.02
N SER A 21 3.22 -5.31 -0.55
CA SER A 21 3.34 -4.68 -1.87
C SER A 21 4.46 -5.30 -2.70
N GLU A 22 4.19 -5.56 -3.97
CA GLU A 22 5.23 -5.92 -4.94
C GLU A 22 6.05 -4.69 -5.38
N ASP A 23 5.54 -3.48 -5.11
CA ASP A 23 6.24 -2.23 -5.42
C ASP A 23 7.25 -1.84 -4.34
N PHE A 24 7.05 -2.34 -3.11
CA PHE A 24 7.93 -2.18 -1.97
C PHE A 24 7.97 -3.48 -1.17
N GLU A 25 9.04 -4.27 -1.30
CA GLU A 25 9.20 -5.54 -0.57
C GLU A 25 9.20 -5.33 0.95
N ASP A 26 9.68 -4.17 1.42
CA ASP A 26 9.70 -3.78 2.83
C ASP A 26 8.33 -3.29 3.34
N LEU A 27 7.33 -3.16 2.47
CA LEU A 27 5.98 -2.75 2.87
C LEU A 27 5.22 -3.95 3.42
N MET A 28 5.05 -3.95 4.73
CA MET A 28 4.16 -4.85 5.46
C MET A 28 3.32 -4.06 6.46
N ALA A 29 2.01 -4.26 6.45
CA ALA A 29 1.07 -3.62 7.36
C ALA A 29 -0.04 -4.59 7.76
N GLN A 30 -0.47 -4.57 9.02
CA GLN A 30 -1.54 -5.43 9.52
C GLN A 30 -2.55 -4.59 10.29
N GLY A 31 -3.84 -4.91 10.14
CA GLY A 31 -4.91 -4.26 10.88
C GLY A 31 -6.13 -5.16 11.06
N ASP A 32 -7.04 -4.77 11.95
CA ASP A 32 -8.26 -5.54 12.26
C ASP A 32 -9.28 -5.48 11.11
N THR A 33 -9.27 -4.39 10.35
CA THR A 33 -10.16 -4.17 9.20
C THR A 33 -9.36 -3.88 7.92
N ILE A 34 -10.01 -4.03 6.77
CA ILE A 34 -9.42 -3.68 5.47
C ILE A 34 -9.06 -2.19 5.45
N GLU A 35 -9.95 -1.32 5.92
CA GLU A 35 -9.74 0.13 5.93
C GLU A 35 -8.53 0.51 6.78
N GLU A 36 -8.45 -0.01 8.01
CA GLU A 36 -7.32 0.22 8.90
C GLU A 36 -6.00 -0.29 8.30
N THR A 37 -6.03 -1.48 7.70
CA THR A 37 -4.86 -2.08 7.04
C THR A 37 -4.36 -1.21 5.89
N ILE A 38 -5.27 -0.61 5.11
CA ILE A 38 -4.92 0.33 4.03
C ILE A 38 -4.31 1.61 4.60
N GLU A 39 -4.87 2.16 5.68
CA GLU A 39 -4.33 3.35 6.32
C GLU A 39 -2.90 3.13 6.83
N ILE A 40 -2.65 2.00 7.49
CA ILE A 40 -1.30 1.63 7.96
C ILE A 40 -0.35 1.43 6.77
N ALA A 41 -0.79 0.73 5.72
CA ALA A 41 0.02 0.52 4.52
C ALA A 41 0.42 1.84 3.84
N ARG A 42 -0.50 2.82 3.81
CA ARG A 42 -0.23 4.18 3.29
C ARG A 42 0.86 4.88 4.09
N ASP A 43 0.77 4.84 5.42
CA ASP A 43 1.74 5.49 6.30
C ASP A 43 3.13 4.84 6.21
N VAL A 44 3.19 3.51 6.08
CA VAL A 44 4.43 2.77 5.82
C VAL A 44 5.03 3.16 4.47
N ALA A 45 4.24 3.16 3.40
CA ALA A 45 4.69 3.55 2.06
C ALA A 45 5.28 4.96 2.04
N LYS A 46 4.66 5.90 2.77
CA LYS A 46 5.16 7.27 2.88
C LYS A 46 6.54 7.31 3.51
N LYS A 47 6.73 6.62 4.64
CA LYS A 47 8.04 6.55 5.33
C LYS A 47 9.11 5.89 4.49
N LEU A 48 8.75 4.85 3.72
CA LEU A 48 9.68 4.21 2.78
C LEU A 48 10.11 5.20 1.70
N ILE A 49 9.17 5.92 1.08
CA ILE A 49 9.51 6.93 0.06
C ILE A 49 10.41 8.03 0.65
N GLU A 50 10.06 8.56 1.82
CA GLU A 50 10.87 9.56 2.53
C GLU A 50 12.29 9.03 2.79
N SER A 51 12.42 7.79 3.26
CA SER A 51 13.71 7.14 3.49
C SER A 51 14.55 7.02 2.21
N TYR A 52 13.96 6.59 1.08
CA TYR A 52 14.67 6.51 -0.20
C TYR A 52 15.14 7.90 -0.66
N GLU A 53 14.30 8.92 -0.52
CA GLU A 53 14.64 10.30 -0.88
C GLU A 53 15.76 10.87 0.01
N GLU A 54 15.76 10.57 1.31
CA GLU A 54 16.81 11.00 2.25
C GLU A 54 18.16 10.32 2.00
N HIS A 55 18.16 9.04 1.61
CA HIS A 55 19.39 8.26 1.37
C HIS A 55 19.90 8.40 -0.07
N GLY A 56 19.13 9.03 -0.96
CA GLY A 56 19.45 9.16 -2.38
C GLY A 56 19.28 7.85 -3.16
N ASP A 57 18.52 6.90 -2.61
CA ASP A 57 18.23 5.63 -3.25
C ASP A 57 17.17 5.80 -4.36
N PRO A 58 17.35 5.15 -5.51
CA PRO A 58 16.37 5.24 -6.58
C PRO A 58 15.09 4.52 -6.17
N LEU A 59 13.97 5.25 -6.18
CA LEU A 59 12.66 4.64 -5.99
C LEU A 59 12.41 3.55 -7.05
N PRO A 60 11.71 2.46 -6.68
CA PRO A 60 11.37 1.40 -7.63
C PRO A 60 10.63 1.94 -8.86
N GLN A 61 10.96 1.43 -10.04
CA GLN A 61 10.40 1.94 -11.30
C GLN A 61 8.87 1.82 -11.38
N SER A 62 8.30 0.84 -10.68
CA SER A 62 6.85 0.64 -10.63
C SER A 62 6.12 1.78 -9.91
N VAL A 63 6.76 2.40 -8.91
CA VAL A 63 6.27 3.58 -8.18
C VAL A 63 6.38 4.85 -9.04
N LEU A 64 7.44 4.96 -9.84
CA LEU A 64 7.74 6.17 -10.62
C LEU A 64 6.91 6.30 -11.91
N LYS A 65 6.59 5.18 -12.56
CA LYS A 65 5.95 5.18 -13.90
C LYS A 65 4.43 5.27 -13.87
N ARG A 66 3.82 5.35 -12.70
CA ARG A 66 2.37 5.14 -12.58
C ARG A 66 1.62 6.45 -12.50
N GLU A 67 0.96 6.80 -13.60
CA GLU A 67 0.03 7.93 -13.69
C GLU A 67 -1.41 7.45 -13.53
N LEU A 68 -2.23 8.20 -12.77
CA LEU A 68 -3.69 7.99 -12.69
C LEU A 68 -4.33 8.34 -14.05
N LYS A 69 -4.39 7.38 -14.97
CA LYS A 69 -5.13 7.57 -16.24
C LYS A 69 -6.58 7.14 -16.09
N LYS A 70 -6.83 5.88 -15.70
CA LYS A 70 -8.12 5.31 -15.26
C LYS A 70 -7.84 4.03 -14.46
N SER A 71 -8.48 3.87 -13.31
CA SER A 71 -8.35 2.67 -12.47
C SER A 71 -9.72 2.24 -11.95
N THR A 72 -9.97 0.93 -11.95
CA THR A 72 -11.18 0.33 -11.38
C THR A 72 -10.81 -0.33 -10.06
N PHE A 73 -11.54 0.01 -8.99
CA PHE A 73 -11.33 -0.56 -7.66
C PHE A 73 -12.62 -1.22 -7.18
N ALA A 74 -12.51 -2.42 -6.60
CA ALA A 74 -13.60 -3.01 -5.85
C ALA A 74 -13.57 -2.40 -4.44
N VAL A 75 -14.69 -1.80 -4.03
CA VAL A 75 -14.83 -1.16 -2.71
C VAL A 75 -15.76 -2.04 -1.86
N PRO A 76 -15.33 -2.49 -0.66
CA PRO A 76 -16.21 -3.22 0.24
C PRO A 76 -17.35 -2.32 0.69
N ILE A 77 -18.59 -2.82 0.63
CA ILE A 77 -19.78 -2.12 1.12
C ILE A 77 -20.35 -2.86 2.32
N ALA A 78 -20.70 -2.13 3.37
CA ALA A 78 -21.51 -2.67 4.45
C ALA A 78 -22.96 -2.77 3.96
N SER A 79 -23.55 -3.98 3.97
CA SER A 79 -24.99 -4.15 3.79
C SER A 79 -25.65 -4.13 5.16
N ALA A 80 -26.68 -3.29 5.32
CA ALA A 80 -27.56 -3.29 6.49
C ALA A 80 -28.53 -4.48 6.47
#